data_AF-M6BUZ2-F1
#
_entry.id   AF-M6BUZ2-F1
#
_cell.length_a   1.000
_cell.length_b   1.000
_cell.length_c   1.000
_cell.angle_alpha   90.00
_cell.angle_beta   90.00
_cell.angle_gamma   90.00
#
_symmetry.space_group_name_H-M   'P 1'
#
loop_
_entity.id
_entity.type
_entity.pdbx_description
1 polymer ?
#
loop_
_entity_poly.entity_id
_entity_poly.type
_entity_poly.pdbx_seq_one_letter_code
_entity_poly.pdbx_strand_id
1 'polypeptide(L)'
;MKSTQRKILSSFIILLAGFFISCGAELPIQELSDAKNSITRAKSAGAEKYAPAELEEARKNLLTAHQKASEENLAETKKSALYARAKALDASEKSFPFSVDEVRKESGVAIESAEEAYASQLASEPYNTSVQLRKEGDALRETADRTLESYPKESGDDEKLRMRLAAFDQYEASRQKYVDSRKAADESKVLALSQKQQLIDSLADIEKNLNDADKYAEGKDPEVSETRNRLESAKAKIEEGKIRDGYAEIDDIRKKSGELVAKNIKIYAEKQKELAKQSVASATTKLASFDRNKINASRDFQVSYQRAEENLKAAEESRVSAEDLFASEKYEDSISRSEEAIRLSRIVVDQVIELAERIERKMASDSIAGRDTKTGTDGQKDSKNQSTTTDGKNSSTKVGKDGLPEGWKRYVVRKKVPADCLWRIAKDKRHYGTAKLWRRIYEANRSKIRNPNLIYPKQVLLIPPKKGPTQLNKAQDSRKKKPVAEEVEAIEADQKPVSSAEESESGDADNKKKAETMTPPATEDESAENDEVTPEEENGGEEENPENLQ
;
A
#
# COMPACT_ATOMS: atom_id res chain seq x y z
N MET A 1 -110.17 -30.40 -18.72
CA MET A 1 -111.39 -30.60 -17.91
C MET A 1 -111.45 -32.06 -17.47
N LYS A 2 -111.74 -32.37 -16.20
CA LYS A 2 -112.02 -33.73 -15.66
C LYS A 2 -110.81 -34.71 -15.74
N SER A 3 -110.67 -35.73 -14.87
CA SER A 3 -111.41 -36.11 -13.65
C SER A 3 -110.49 -36.71 -12.58
N THR A 4 -110.91 -36.60 -11.32
CA THR A 4 -110.28 -37.13 -10.10
C THR A 4 -110.70 -38.57 -9.77
N GLN A 5 -110.14 -39.13 -8.67
CA GLN A 5 -110.48 -40.37 -7.94
C GLN A 5 -109.83 -41.69 -8.45
N ARG A 6 -109.65 -42.76 -7.65
CA ARG A 6 -109.25 -42.99 -6.22
C ARG A 6 -109.36 -44.50 -5.92
N LYS A 7 -108.38 -45.09 -5.21
CA LYS A 7 -108.38 -46.35 -4.38
C LYS A 7 -106.91 -46.79 -4.23
N ILE A 8 -106.25 -46.95 -3.06
CA ILE A 8 -106.56 -47.42 -1.68
C ILE A 8 -106.38 -48.94 -1.51
N LEU A 9 -105.60 -49.33 -0.47
CA LEU A 9 -105.17 -50.68 -0.01
C LEU A 9 -104.24 -51.43 -0.99
N SER A 10 -103.08 -51.96 -0.57
CA SER A 10 -102.87 -52.85 0.60
C SER A 10 -101.49 -52.65 1.28
N SER A 11 -101.33 -53.22 2.49
CA SER A 11 -100.15 -53.06 3.36
C SER A 11 -99.04 -54.07 3.08
N PHE A 12 -97.77 -53.64 3.19
CA PHE A 12 -96.69 -54.34 3.94
C PHE A 12 -95.47 -53.41 4.11
N ILE A 13 -94.43 -53.86 4.83
CA ILE A 13 -93.17 -53.13 5.11
C ILE A 13 -93.31 -51.93 6.05
N ILE A 14 -93.47 -52.23 7.34
CA ILE A 14 -92.93 -51.44 8.46
C ILE A 14 -91.89 -52.34 9.15
N LEU A 15 -90.94 -51.74 9.88
CA LEU A 15 -89.75 -52.38 10.48
C LEU A 15 -88.68 -52.90 9.49
N LEU A 16 -87.82 -52.00 9.00
CA LEU A 16 -86.37 -52.12 9.28
C LEU A 16 -85.58 -50.79 9.11
N ALA A 17 -86.15 -49.66 9.55
CA ALA A 17 -85.41 -48.40 9.67
C ALA A 17 -84.46 -48.47 10.87
N GLY A 18 -83.35 -49.19 10.72
CA GLY A 18 -82.37 -49.43 11.77
C GLY A 18 -81.64 -48.15 12.21
N PHE A 19 -81.33 -48.09 13.51
CA PHE A 19 -80.46 -47.07 14.09
C PHE A 19 -79.04 -47.14 13.50
N PHE A 20 -78.78 -46.38 12.43
CA PHE A 20 -77.42 -46.00 12.08
C PHE A 20 -77.00 -44.81 12.95
N ILE A 21 -76.62 -45.11 14.19
CA ILE A 21 -75.91 -44.15 15.03
C ILE A 21 -74.54 -43.93 14.37
N SER A 22 -74.35 -42.76 13.77
CA SER A 22 -73.04 -42.33 13.25
C SER A 22 -72.12 -41.93 14.41
N CYS A 23 -71.73 -42.91 15.23
CA CYS A 23 -70.77 -42.77 16.34
C CYS A 23 -69.32 -43.08 15.91
N GLY A 24 -68.97 -42.81 14.65
CA GLY A 24 -67.59 -42.50 14.31
C GLY A 24 -67.33 -41.04 14.65
N ALA A 25 -66.66 -40.77 15.78
CA ALA A 25 -66.13 -39.44 16.03
C ALA A 25 -65.00 -39.16 15.05
N GLU A 26 -64.83 -37.91 14.64
CA GLU A 26 -63.82 -37.54 13.65
C GLU A 26 -62.40 -37.55 14.27
N LEU A 27 -61.40 -37.93 13.49
CA LEU A 27 -60.01 -37.94 13.92
C LEU A 27 -59.56 -36.50 14.25
N PRO A 28 -58.91 -36.22 15.40
CA PRO A 28 -58.47 -34.88 15.79
C PRO A 28 -57.23 -34.41 14.99
N ILE A 29 -57.42 -34.25 13.67
CA ILE A 29 -56.40 -33.88 12.69
C ILE A 29 -55.87 -32.47 12.97
N GLN A 30 -56.74 -31.55 13.40
CA GLN A 30 -56.33 -30.18 13.73
C GLN A 30 -55.35 -30.17 14.91
N GLU A 31 -55.66 -30.86 16.00
CA GLU A 31 -54.80 -30.89 17.19
C GLU A 31 -53.48 -31.61 16.93
N LEU A 32 -53.49 -32.68 16.13
CA LEU A 32 -52.26 -33.37 15.67
C LEU A 32 -51.40 -32.46 14.78
N SER A 33 -52.02 -31.70 13.87
CA SER A 33 -51.35 -30.71 13.03
C SER A 33 -50.75 -29.57 13.87
N ASP A 34 -51.54 -28.96 14.75
CA ASP A 34 -51.12 -27.88 15.63
C ASP A 34 -49.98 -28.30 16.58
N ALA A 35 -50.01 -29.54 17.10
CA ALA A 35 -48.92 -30.11 17.87
C ALA A 35 -47.63 -30.25 17.05
N LYS A 36 -47.71 -30.83 15.84
CA LYS A 36 -46.57 -30.98 14.92
C LYS A 36 -45.98 -29.62 14.51
N ASN A 37 -46.83 -28.65 14.21
CA ASN A 37 -46.42 -27.29 13.83
C ASN A 37 -45.74 -26.58 15.01
N SER A 38 -46.30 -26.70 16.22
CA SER A 38 -45.70 -26.14 17.44
C SER A 38 -44.34 -26.78 17.76
N ILE A 39 -44.19 -28.11 17.62
CA ILE A 39 -42.90 -28.81 17.79
C ILE A 39 -41.88 -28.34 16.74
N THR A 40 -42.32 -28.07 15.51
CA THR A 40 -41.46 -27.52 14.46
C THR A 40 -41.00 -26.10 14.78
N ARG A 41 -41.90 -25.25 15.31
CA ARG A 41 -41.56 -23.90 15.77
C ARG A 41 -40.61 -23.90 16.98
N ALA A 42 -40.79 -24.84 17.90
CA ALA A 42 -39.86 -25.02 19.02
C ALA A 42 -38.44 -25.38 18.53
N LYS A 43 -38.32 -26.24 17.51
CA LYS A 43 -37.02 -26.54 16.87
C LYS A 43 -36.40 -25.30 16.21
N SER A 44 -37.16 -24.52 15.43
CA SER A 44 -36.62 -23.30 14.79
C SER A 44 -36.21 -22.23 15.82
N ALA A 45 -36.91 -22.14 16.95
CA ALA A 45 -36.56 -21.33 18.12
C ALA A 45 -35.32 -21.82 18.90
N GLY A 46 -34.70 -22.95 18.50
CA GLY A 46 -33.52 -23.49 19.15
C GLY A 46 -33.78 -24.30 20.43
N ALA A 47 -34.99 -24.83 20.62
CA ALA A 47 -35.33 -25.56 21.85
C ALA A 47 -34.51 -26.85 22.08
N GLU A 48 -33.83 -27.40 21.06
CA GLU A 48 -32.86 -28.50 21.25
C GLU A 48 -31.66 -28.08 22.12
N LYS A 49 -31.38 -26.78 22.21
CA LYS A 49 -30.33 -26.15 23.04
C LYS A 49 -30.89 -25.50 24.31
N TYR A 50 -32.06 -24.86 24.23
CA TYR A 50 -32.58 -23.99 25.29
C TYR A 50 -33.77 -24.55 26.10
N ALA A 51 -34.53 -25.52 25.56
CA ALA A 51 -35.64 -26.17 26.26
C ALA A 51 -35.80 -27.66 25.87
N PRO A 52 -34.73 -28.47 25.99
CA PRO A 52 -34.73 -29.84 25.48
C PRO A 52 -35.72 -30.76 26.22
N ALA A 53 -35.98 -30.51 27.50
CA ALA A 53 -36.90 -31.31 28.30
C ALA A 53 -38.35 -31.16 27.81
N GLU A 54 -38.82 -29.94 27.65
CA GLU A 54 -40.16 -29.63 27.14
C GLU A 54 -40.33 -30.07 25.68
N LEU A 55 -39.26 -29.96 24.87
CA LEU A 55 -39.27 -30.40 23.48
C LEU A 55 -39.35 -31.92 23.33
N GLU A 56 -38.63 -32.69 24.13
CA GLU A 56 -38.73 -34.16 24.14
C GLU A 56 -40.05 -34.63 24.77
N GLU A 57 -40.55 -33.93 25.78
CA GLU A 57 -41.88 -34.21 26.34
C GLU A 57 -43.00 -33.96 25.30
N ALA A 58 -42.88 -32.90 24.48
CA ALA A 58 -43.78 -32.66 23.36
C ALA A 58 -43.71 -33.77 22.30
N ARG A 59 -42.49 -34.16 21.86
CA ARG A 59 -42.28 -35.27 20.90
C ARG A 59 -42.89 -36.57 21.40
N LYS A 60 -42.64 -36.92 22.68
CA LYS A 60 -43.17 -38.12 23.32
C LYS A 60 -44.70 -38.14 23.32
N ASN A 61 -45.34 -37.02 23.66
CA ASN A 61 -46.81 -36.96 23.70
C ASN A 61 -47.44 -36.92 22.30
N LEU A 62 -46.77 -36.39 21.27
CA LEU A 62 -47.22 -36.53 19.88
C LEU A 62 -47.13 -38.00 19.41
N LEU A 63 -46.07 -38.72 19.79
CA LEU A 63 -45.97 -40.16 19.54
C LEU A 63 -47.09 -40.94 20.26
N THR A 64 -47.39 -40.60 21.52
CA THR A 64 -48.55 -41.16 22.25
C THR A 64 -49.86 -40.85 21.54
N ALA A 65 -50.05 -39.64 21.00
CA ALA A 65 -51.24 -39.28 20.24
C ALA A 65 -51.38 -40.14 18.98
N HIS A 66 -50.30 -40.34 18.20
CA HIS A 66 -50.32 -41.23 17.03
C HIS A 66 -50.61 -42.69 17.41
N GLN A 67 -50.08 -43.18 18.53
CA GLN A 67 -50.43 -44.51 19.04
C GLN A 67 -51.93 -44.60 19.38
N LYS A 68 -52.48 -43.64 20.14
CA LYS A 68 -53.90 -43.64 20.53
C LYS A 68 -54.84 -43.47 19.34
N ALA A 69 -54.41 -42.82 18.27
CA ALA A 69 -55.14 -42.76 17.01
C ALA A 69 -55.23 -44.16 16.36
N SER A 70 -54.15 -44.93 16.37
CA SER A 70 -54.14 -46.31 15.86
C SER A 70 -54.90 -47.32 16.73
N GLU A 71 -55.17 -46.98 18.00
CA GLU A 71 -56.04 -47.72 18.92
C GLU A 71 -57.52 -47.25 18.85
N GLU A 72 -57.88 -46.41 17.87
CA GLU A 72 -59.20 -45.75 17.75
C GLU A 72 -59.64 -44.93 18.99
N ASN A 73 -58.72 -44.65 19.92
CA ASN A 73 -58.99 -43.90 21.14
C ASN A 73 -58.86 -42.39 20.90
N LEU A 74 -59.86 -41.85 20.20
CA LEU A 74 -59.87 -40.46 19.73
C LEU A 74 -59.86 -39.42 20.86
N ALA A 75 -60.44 -39.74 22.02
CA ALA A 75 -60.43 -38.86 23.20
C ALA A 75 -59.02 -38.70 23.78
N GLU A 76 -58.32 -39.81 24.01
CA GLU A 76 -56.93 -39.77 24.51
C GLU A 76 -55.95 -39.28 23.43
N THR A 77 -56.25 -39.49 22.15
CA THR A 77 -55.54 -38.88 21.01
C THR A 77 -55.57 -37.36 21.09
N LYS A 78 -56.76 -36.76 21.16
CA LYS A 78 -56.94 -35.30 21.26
C LYS A 78 -56.24 -34.73 22.49
N LYS A 79 -56.39 -35.38 23.64
CA LYS A 79 -55.73 -35.01 24.90
C LYS A 79 -54.19 -35.05 24.80
N SER A 80 -53.64 -36.11 24.21
CA SER A 80 -52.18 -36.26 24.00
C SER A 80 -51.63 -35.21 23.02
N ALA A 81 -52.37 -34.92 21.94
CA ALA A 81 -52.00 -33.90 20.96
C ALA A 81 -52.02 -32.48 21.57
N LEU A 82 -53.06 -32.13 22.34
CA LEU A 82 -53.12 -30.85 23.06
C LEU A 82 -51.99 -30.69 24.08
N TYR A 83 -51.63 -31.77 24.80
CA TYR A 83 -50.48 -31.76 25.72
C TYR A 83 -49.15 -31.58 24.98
N ALA A 84 -48.96 -32.27 23.85
CA ALA A 84 -47.80 -32.10 22.98
C ALA A 84 -47.67 -30.67 22.44
N ARG A 85 -48.80 -30.05 22.02
CA ARG A 85 -48.86 -28.64 21.63
C ARG A 85 -48.42 -27.73 22.78
N ALA A 86 -49.01 -27.90 23.98
CA ALA A 86 -48.71 -27.06 25.14
C ALA A 86 -47.21 -27.09 25.49
N LYS A 87 -46.60 -28.29 25.57
CA LYS A 87 -45.18 -28.46 25.86
C LYS A 87 -44.27 -27.88 24.77
N ALA A 88 -44.67 -27.97 23.50
CA ALA A 88 -43.92 -27.34 22.41
C ALA A 88 -44.00 -25.80 22.45
N LEU A 89 -45.13 -25.25 22.90
CA LEU A 89 -45.30 -23.81 23.12
C LEU A 89 -44.48 -23.34 24.32
N ASP A 90 -44.41 -24.11 25.42
CA ASP A 90 -43.52 -23.82 26.55
C ASP A 90 -42.03 -23.89 26.14
N ALA A 91 -41.66 -24.90 25.33
CA ALA A 91 -40.33 -25.02 24.76
C ALA A 91 -39.96 -23.83 23.87
N SER A 92 -40.93 -23.32 23.09
CA SER A 92 -40.75 -22.14 22.23
C SER A 92 -40.54 -20.87 23.07
N GLU A 93 -41.39 -20.64 24.07
CA GLU A 93 -41.31 -19.47 24.97
C GLU A 93 -39.97 -19.40 25.69
N LYS A 94 -39.47 -20.54 26.19
CA LYS A 94 -38.16 -20.64 26.83
C LYS A 94 -36.98 -20.41 25.89
N SER A 95 -37.14 -20.59 24.57
CA SER A 95 -36.02 -20.65 23.62
C SER A 95 -35.88 -19.41 22.73
N PHE A 96 -36.98 -18.72 22.45
CA PHE A 96 -36.94 -17.50 21.65
C PHE A 96 -36.06 -16.39 22.26
N PRO A 97 -36.14 -16.02 23.56
CA PRO A 97 -35.31 -14.95 24.12
C PRO A 97 -33.81 -15.20 23.94
N PHE A 98 -33.34 -16.43 24.16
CA PHE A 98 -31.92 -16.76 24.03
C PHE A 98 -31.46 -16.89 22.57
N SER A 99 -32.26 -17.50 21.68
CA SER A 99 -31.90 -17.62 20.26
C SER A 99 -31.97 -16.29 19.50
N VAL A 100 -32.82 -15.35 19.95
CA VAL A 100 -32.85 -13.98 19.46
C VAL A 100 -31.65 -13.19 19.99
N ASP A 101 -31.30 -13.31 21.28
CA ASP A 101 -30.12 -12.62 21.83
C ASP A 101 -28.79 -13.14 21.24
N GLU A 102 -28.71 -14.42 20.86
CA GLU A 102 -27.56 -14.99 20.15
C GLU A 102 -27.34 -14.31 18.78
N VAL A 103 -28.36 -14.22 17.92
CA VAL A 103 -28.24 -13.54 16.61
C VAL A 103 -28.10 -12.01 16.77
N ARG A 104 -28.70 -11.42 17.81
CA ARG A 104 -28.47 -10.03 18.22
C ARG A 104 -27.02 -9.77 18.60
N LYS A 105 -26.34 -10.72 19.24
CA LYS A 105 -24.91 -10.62 19.53
C LYS A 105 -24.07 -10.72 18.25
N GLU A 106 -24.37 -11.67 17.37
CA GLU A 106 -23.69 -11.81 16.08
C GLU A 106 -23.77 -10.53 15.22
N SER A 107 -24.95 -9.93 15.08
CA SER A 107 -25.13 -8.67 14.35
C SER A 107 -24.39 -7.49 15.00
N GLY A 108 -24.23 -7.50 16.33
CA GLY A 108 -23.41 -6.50 17.03
C GLY A 108 -21.94 -6.60 16.64
N VAL A 109 -21.37 -7.81 16.73
CA VAL A 109 -19.98 -8.08 16.34
C VAL A 109 -19.71 -7.78 14.85
N ALA A 110 -20.69 -8.04 13.98
CA ALA A 110 -20.57 -7.69 12.56
C ALA A 110 -20.53 -6.18 12.33
N ILE A 111 -21.38 -5.40 13.01
CA ILE A 111 -21.37 -3.92 12.94
C ILE A 111 -20.07 -3.36 13.53
N GLU A 112 -19.64 -3.85 14.68
CA GLU A 112 -18.37 -3.45 15.32
C GLU A 112 -17.17 -3.67 14.38
N SER A 113 -17.11 -4.81 13.68
CA SER A 113 -16.01 -5.12 12.77
C SER A 113 -16.15 -4.49 11.37
N ALA A 114 -17.35 -4.01 11.00
CA ALA A 114 -17.54 -3.12 9.86
C ALA A 114 -17.06 -1.68 10.18
N GLU A 115 -17.32 -1.21 11.40
CA GLU A 115 -16.86 0.08 11.90
C GLU A 115 -15.33 0.11 12.15
N GLU A 116 -14.71 -0.99 12.57
CA GLU A 116 -13.24 -1.18 12.59
C GLU A 116 -12.63 -0.99 11.18
N ALA A 117 -13.31 -1.52 10.16
CA ALA A 117 -13.00 -1.32 8.75
C ALA A 117 -13.47 0.05 8.19
N TYR A 118 -13.98 0.95 9.04
CA TYR A 118 -14.41 2.31 8.70
C TYR A 118 -15.57 2.39 7.68
N ALA A 119 -16.42 1.36 7.65
CA ALA A 119 -17.58 1.29 6.74
C ALA A 119 -18.58 2.43 6.92
N SER A 120 -18.67 3.05 8.09
CA SER A 120 -19.51 4.23 8.32
C SER A 120 -19.16 5.44 7.44
N GLN A 121 -17.92 5.54 6.94
CA GLN A 121 -17.52 6.53 5.94
C GLN A 121 -17.42 5.93 4.53
N LEU A 122 -16.80 4.75 4.40
CA LEU A 122 -16.41 4.17 3.11
C LEU A 122 -17.54 3.39 2.40
N ALA A 123 -18.52 2.92 3.15
CA ALA A 123 -19.66 2.10 2.69
C ALA A 123 -20.93 2.45 3.49
N SER A 124 -21.19 3.77 3.60
CA SER A 124 -22.13 4.32 4.59
C SER A 124 -23.58 3.88 4.40
N GLU A 125 -24.04 3.62 3.17
CA GLU A 125 -25.41 3.15 2.90
C GLU A 125 -25.70 1.75 3.48
N PRO A 126 -24.97 0.67 3.14
CA PRO A 126 -25.18 -0.64 3.75
C PRO A 126 -24.83 -0.65 5.25
N TYR A 127 -23.86 0.18 5.69
CA TYR A 127 -23.56 0.32 7.12
C TYR A 127 -24.76 0.91 7.89
N ASN A 128 -25.32 2.04 7.44
CA ASN A 128 -26.50 2.65 8.08
C ASN A 128 -27.72 1.72 8.01
N THR A 129 -27.86 0.97 6.91
CA THR A 129 -28.90 -0.07 6.75
C THR A 129 -28.75 -1.16 7.82
N SER A 130 -27.52 -1.62 8.10
CA SER A 130 -27.26 -2.62 9.14
C SER A 130 -27.67 -2.13 10.54
N VAL A 131 -27.38 -0.87 10.87
CA VAL A 131 -27.71 -0.25 12.16
C VAL A 131 -29.23 -0.05 12.31
N GLN A 132 -29.91 0.37 11.24
CA GLN A 132 -31.37 0.53 11.25
C GLN A 132 -32.09 -0.82 11.36
N LEU A 133 -31.65 -1.85 10.64
CA LEU A 133 -32.20 -3.21 10.75
C LEU A 133 -32.00 -3.78 12.16
N ARG A 134 -30.85 -3.54 12.81
CA ARG A 134 -30.63 -3.92 14.21
C ARG A 134 -31.65 -3.27 15.14
N LYS A 135 -31.87 -1.96 14.98
CA LYS A 135 -32.82 -1.16 15.79
C LYS A 135 -34.27 -1.64 15.61
N GLU A 136 -34.64 -2.06 14.41
CA GLU A 136 -35.93 -2.71 14.16
C GLU A 136 -36.02 -4.07 14.86
N GLY A 137 -34.94 -4.87 14.83
CA GLY A 137 -34.82 -6.11 15.60
C GLY A 137 -34.98 -5.90 17.11
N ASP A 138 -34.35 -4.87 17.66
CA ASP A 138 -34.46 -4.49 19.08
C ASP A 138 -35.92 -4.14 19.45
N ALA A 139 -36.61 -3.32 18.64
CA ALA A 139 -37.99 -2.90 18.90
C ALA A 139 -39.03 -4.04 18.76
N LEU A 140 -38.82 -4.96 17.82
CA LEU A 140 -39.64 -6.18 17.67
C LEU A 140 -39.46 -7.12 18.87
N ARG A 141 -38.22 -7.28 19.36
CA ARG A 141 -37.92 -8.04 20.57
C ARG A 141 -38.60 -7.43 21.80
N GLU A 142 -38.42 -6.13 22.04
CA GLU A 142 -39.03 -5.45 23.20
C GLU A 142 -40.57 -5.60 23.18
N THR A 143 -41.16 -5.58 21.98
CA THR A 143 -42.59 -5.83 21.80
C THR A 143 -42.97 -7.28 22.13
N ALA A 144 -42.18 -8.27 21.72
CA ALA A 144 -42.39 -9.67 22.06
C ALA A 144 -42.25 -9.94 23.57
N ASP A 145 -41.18 -9.44 24.19
CA ASP A 145 -40.90 -9.52 25.63
C ASP A 145 -42.10 -8.95 26.41
N ARG A 146 -42.55 -7.73 26.08
CA ARG A 146 -43.72 -7.07 26.68
C ARG A 146 -45.03 -7.83 26.44
N THR A 147 -45.23 -8.46 25.29
CA THR A 147 -46.44 -9.26 25.02
C THR A 147 -46.51 -10.50 25.93
N LEU A 148 -45.38 -11.18 26.20
CA LEU A 148 -45.34 -12.28 27.17
C LEU A 148 -45.53 -11.79 28.62
N GLU A 149 -44.89 -10.68 29.02
CA GLU A 149 -45.08 -10.09 30.36
C GLU A 149 -46.55 -9.70 30.62
N SER A 150 -47.29 -9.31 29.57
CA SER A 150 -48.67 -8.83 29.66
C SER A 150 -49.72 -9.90 29.97
N TYR A 151 -49.35 -11.17 30.20
CA TYR A 151 -50.28 -12.28 30.46
C TYR A 151 -51.34 -11.95 31.53
N PRO A 152 -52.63 -11.80 31.16
CA PRO A 152 -53.66 -11.49 32.13
C PRO A 152 -53.96 -12.72 32.99
N LYS A 153 -53.83 -12.57 34.32
CA LYS A 153 -54.06 -13.65 35.30
C LYS A 153 -55.46 -14.26 35.25
N GLU A 154 -56.42 -13.53 34.69
CA GLU A 154 -57.85 -13.90 34.59
C GLU A 154 -58.31 -14.20 33.16
N SER A 155 -57.40 -14.23 32.17
CA SER A 155 -57.77 -14.54 30.78
C SER A 155 -58.07 -16.03 30.55
N GLY A 156 -58.94 -16.30 29.57
CA GLY A 156 -59.17 -17.65 29.04
C GLY A 156 -57.98 -18.15 28.20
N ASP A 157 -57.87 -19.46 28.04
CA ASP A 157 -56.65 -20.08 27.48
C ASP A 157 -56.43 -19.78 25.99
N ASP A 158 -57.50 -19.55 25.21
CA ASP A 158 -57.40 -19.11 23.82
C ASP A 158 -56.72 -17.74 23.67
N GLU A 159 -56.95 -16.81 24.61
CA GLU A 159 -56.35 -15.47 24.58
C GLU A 159 -54.87 -15.52 25.00
N LYS A 160 -54.52 -16.38 25.97
CA LYS A 160 -53.12 -16.66 26.31
C LYS A 160 -52.37 -17.28 25.12
N LEU A 161 -53.00 -18.25 24.45
CA LEU A 161 -52.46 -18.86 23.23
C LEU A 161 -52.28 -17.82 22.12
N ARG A 162 -53.25 -16.91 21.91
CA ARG A 162 -53.18 -15.83 20.92
C ARG A 162 -52.01 -14.88 21.20
N MET A 163 -51.86 -14.42 22.45
CA MET A 163 -50.75 -13.53 22.84
C MET A 163 -49.39 -14.24 22.75
N ARG A 164 -49.29 -15.49 23.20
CA ARG A 164 -48.06 -16.30 23.10
C ARG A 164 -47.61 -16.48 21.64
N LEU A 165 -48.54 -16.82 20.75
CA LEU A 165 -48.25 -16.96 19.31
C LEU A 165 -47.83 -15.62 18.68
N ALA A 166 -48.50 -14.51 19.02
CA ALA A 166 -48.13 -13.19 18.54
C ALA A 166 -46.72 -12.78 18.99
N ALA A 167 -46.33 -13.07 20.24
CA ALA A 167 -44.95 -12.85 20.70
C ALA A 167 -43.93 -13.69 19.91
N PHE A 168 -44.25 -14.93 19.57
CA PHE A 168 -43.38 -15.78 18.75
C PHE A 168 -43.21 -15.25 17.32
N ASP A 169 -44.27 -14.71 16.73
CA ASP A 169 -44.21 -14.01 15.43
C ASP A 169 -43.27 -12.80 15.49
N GLN A 170 -43.34 -12.02 16.59
CA GLN A 170 -42.46 -10.87 16.82
C GLN A 170 -40.99 -11.28 17.04
N TYR A 171 -40.72 -12.37 17.77
CA TYR A 171 -39.36 -12.90 17.94
C TYR A 171 -38.76 -13.44 16.63
N GLU A 172 -39.54 -14.11 15.79
CA GLU A 172 -39.07 -14.58 14.48
C GLU A 172 -38.75 -13.40 13.53
N ALA A 173 -39.62 -12.39 13.51
CA ALA A 173 -39.35 -11.14 12.77
C ALA A 173 -38.12 -10.40 13.30
N SER A 174 -37.96 -10.31 14.63
CA SER A 174 -36.77 -9.74 15.30
C SER A 174 -35.49 -10.48 14.90
N ARG A 175 -35.52 -11.82 14.93
CA ARG A 175 -34.38 -12.66 14.53
C ARG A 175 -34.00 -12.43 13.07
N GLN A 176 -34.98 -12.37 12.16
CA GLN A 176 -34.72 -12.09 10.74
C GLN A 176 -34.07 -10.71 10.57
N LYS A 177 -34.55 -9.67 11.27
CA LYS A 177 -33.94 -8.34 11.25
C LYS A 177 -32.48 -8.32 11.72
N TYR A 178 -32.10 -9.14 12.72
CA TYR A 178 -30.69 -9.29 13.08
C TYR A 178 -29.87 -10.07 12.04
N VAL A 179 -30.44 -11.06 11.34
CA VAL A 179 -29.75 -11.74 10.22
C VAL A 179 -29.51 -10.76 9.05
N ASP A 180 -30.52 -9.99 8.67
CA ASP A 180 -30.43 -8.99 7.61
C ASP A 180 -29.45 -7.86 7.98
N SER A 181 -29.50 -7.42 9.24
CA SER A 181 -28.54 -6.47 9.82
C SER A 181 -27.11 -6.98 9.73
N ARG A 182 -26.84 -8.21 10.19
CA ARG A 182 -25.53 -8.85 10.08
C ARG A 182 -25.05 -8.89 8.64
N LYS A 183 -25.90 -9.31 7.70
CA LYS A 183 -25.56 -9.39 6.27
C LYS A 183 -25.17 -8.02 5.71
N ALA A 184 -25.93 -6.97 6.01
CA ALA A 184 -25.62 -5.61 5.56
C ALA A 184 -24.32 -5.06 6.19
N ALA A 185 -24.02 -5.43 7.45
CA ALA A 185 -22.75 -5.09 8.08
C ALA A 185 -21.57 -5.81 7.40
N ASP A 186 -21.66 -7.14 7.21
CA ASP A 186 -20.67 -7.95 6.50
C ASP A 186 -20.41 -7.42 5.07
N GLU A 187 -21.46 -7.00 4.36
CA GLU A 187 -21.39 -6.37 3.02
C GLU A 187 -20.68 -4.99 3.07
N SER A 188 -21.07 -4.12 4.00
CA SER A 188 -20.44 -2.80 4.18
C SER A 188 -18.95 -2.91 4.52
N LYS A 189 -18.57 -3.93 5.31
CA LYS A 189 -17.18 -4.24 5.64
C LYS A 189 -16.38 -4.64 4.41
N VAL A 190 -16.91 -5.53 3.55
CA VAL A 190 -16.24 -5.95 2.30
C VAL A 190 -16.03 -4.77 1.36
N LEU A 191 -17.02 -3.89 1.22
CA LEU A 191 -16.93 -2.68 0.40
C LEU A 191 -15.87 -1.70 0.94
N ALA A 192 -15.83 -1.46 2.25
CA ALA A 192 -14.83 -0.61 2.89
C ALA A 192 -13.40 -1.16 2.72
N LEU A 193 -13.20 -2.46 2.95
CA LEU A 193 -11.91 -3.14 2.77
C LEU A 193 -11.44 -3.17 1.30
N SER A 194 -12.34 -3.03 0.32
CA SER A 194 -11.95 -2.94 -1.10
C SER A 194 -11.21 -1.64 -1.45
N GLN A 195 -11.46 -0.55 -0.70
CA GLN A 195 -10.87 0.77 -0.93
C GLN A 195 -9.46 0.91 -0.30
N LYS A 196 -9.04 -0.09 0.49
CA LYS A 196 -7.80 -0.11 1.29
C LYS A 196 -6.55 0.38 0.54
N GLN A 197 -6.35 -0.03 -0.71
CA GLN A 197 -5.19 0.40 -1.52
C GLN A 197 -5.28 1.88 -1.89
N GLN A 198 -6.44 2.34 -2.37
CA GLN A 198 -6.66 3.75 -2.75
C GLN A 198 -6.45 4.69 -1.55
N LEU A 199 -6.84 4.23 -0.35
CA LEU A 199 -6.60 4.94 0.90
C LEU A 199 -5.11 5.05 1.22
N ILE A 200 -4.33 3.97 1.10
CA ILE A 200 -2.87 4.00 1.28
C ILE A 200 -2.19 4.90 0.23
N ASP A 201 -2.59 4.79 -1.04
CA ASP A 201 -2.08 5.62 -2.13
C ASP A 201 -2.36 7.12 -1.90
N SER A 202 -3.47 7.45 -1.23
CA SER A 202 -3.84 8.82 -0.85
C SER A 202 -2.92 9.48 0.20
N LEU A 203 -2.00 8.72 0.80
CA LEU A 203 -1.03 9.20 1.80
C LEU A 203 0.33 9.57 1.20
N ALA A 204 0.49 9.47 -0.13
CA ALA A 204 1.73 9.82 -0.83
C ALA A 204 2.11 11.31 -0.70
N ASP A 205 1.16 12.19 -0.35
CA ASP A 205 1.45 13.60 0.00
C ASP A 205 2.26 13.71 1.29
N ILE A 206 1.91 12.91 2.31
CA ILE A 206 2.61 12.83 3.59
C ILE A 206 4.01 12.25 3.38
N GLU A 207 4.15 11.18 2.59
CA GLU A 207 5.46 10.63 2.23
C GLU A 207 6.36 11.67 1.56
N LYS A 208 5.84 12.38 0.57
CA LYS A 208 6.58 13.43 -0.14
C LYS A 208 7.06 14.50 0.85
N ASN A 209 6.18 14.98 1.73
CA ASN A 209 6.53 15.97 2.74
C ASN A 209 7.63 15.46 3.68
N LEU A 210 7.53 14.23 4.19
CA LEU A 210 8.55 13.64 5.05
C LEU A 210 9.88 13.37 4.32
N ASN A 211 9.86 13.15 3.01
CA ASN A 211 11.06 13.00 2.19
C ASN A 211 11.73 14.36 1.90
N ASP A 212 10.96 15.41 1.63
CA ASP A 212 11.49 16.78 1.48
C ASP A 212 12.00 17.34 2.82
N ALA A 213 11.30 17.09 3.94
CA ALA A 213 11.73 17.49 5.28
C ALA A 213 13.05 16.80 5.69
N ASP A 214 13.22 15.51 5.40
CA ASP A 214 14.45 14.76 5.69
C ASP A 214 15.65 15.26 4.86
N LYS A 215 15.39 15.52 3.57
CA LYS A 215 16.33 16.14 2.62
C LYS A 215 16.82 17.50 3.12
N TYR A 216 15.93 18.39 3.57
CA TYR A 216 16.30 19.70 4.11
C TYR A 216 16.97 19.59 5.50
N ALA A 217 16.60 18.59 6.32
CA ALA A 217 17.27 18.28 7.59
C ALA A 217 18.65 17.61 7.44
N GLU A 218 19.04 17.19 6.22
CA GLU A 218 20.22 16.35 5.96
C GLU A 218 20.22 15.04 6.78
N GLY A 219 19.04 14.47 7.05
CA GLY A 219 18.87 13.24 7.86
C GLY A 219 19.10 13.42 9.37
N LYS A 220 18.93 14.62 9.92
CA LYS A 220 19.30 14.97 11.32
C LYS A 220 18.13 15.35 12.23
N ASP A 221 16.93 15.50 11.70
CA ASP A 221 15.75 15.88 12.49
C ASP A 221 15.00 14.62 12.96
N PRO A 222 15.06 14.25 14.26
CA PRO A 222 14.44 13.02 14.75
C PRO A 222 12.91 13.04 14.60
N GLU A 223 12.28 14.22 14.64
CA GLU A 223 10.82 14.37 14.46
C GLU A 223 10.35 13.85 13.09
N VAL A 224 11.20 13.91 12.06
CA VAL A 224 10.88 13.41 10.71
C VAL A 224 10.91 11.87 10.67
N SER A 225 11.81 11.25 11.43
CA SER A 225 11.86 9.79 11.59
C SER A 225 10.69 9.28 12.44
N GLU A 226 10.37 9.99 13.53
CA GLU A 226 9.23 9.68 14.39
C GLU A 226 7.89 9.79 13.64
N THR A 227 7.68 10.88 12.90
CA THR A 227 6.45 11.10 12.11
C THR A 227 6.34 10.06 10.97
N ARG A 228 7.46 9.63 10.37
CA ARG A 228 7.48 8.52 9.41
C ARG A 228 7.12 7.18 10.06
N ASN A 229 7.62 6.88 11.26
CA ASN A 229 7.25 5.66 11.99
C ASN A 229 5.75 5.65 12.35
N ARG A 230 5.16 6.80 12.70
CA ARG A 230 3.71 6.94 12.89
C ARG A 230 2.93 6.69 11.59
N LEU A 231 3.38 7.23 10.46
CA LEU A 231 2.77 6.97 9.14
C LEU A 231 2.81 5.47 8.76
N GLU A 232 3.95 4.80 8.91
CA GLU A 232 4.03 3.36 8.62
C GLU A 232 3.19 2.52 9.59
N SER A 233 3.07 2.94 10.85
CA SER A 233 2.15 2.29 11.82
C SER A 233 0.68 2.48 11.44
N ALA A 234 0.30 3.65 10.92
CA ALA A 234 -1.05 3.91 10.41
C ALA A 234 -1.36 3.07 9.16
N LYS A 235 -0.42 3.00 8.19
CA LYS A 235 -0.52 2.13 7.01
C LYS A 235 -0.66 0.65 7.40
N ALA A 236 0.12 0.17 8.37
CA ALA A 236 0.05 -1.23 8.82
C ALA A 236 -1.35 -1.57 9.37
N LYS A 237 -1.96 -0.69 10.17
CA LYS A 237 -3.35 -0.84 10.63
C LYS A 237 -4.34 -0.86 9.45
N ILE A 238 -4.18 0.02 8.45
CA ILE A 238 -5.01 0.04 7.23
C ILE A 238 -4.85 -1.29 6.47
N GLU A 239 -3.62 -1.78 6.28
CA GLU A 239 -3.31 -3.08 5.65
C GLU A 239 -3.96 -4.28 6.36
N GLU A 240 -3.94 -4.30 7.70
CA GLU A 240 -4.64 -5.28 8.54
C GLU A 240 -6.18 -5.21 8.42
N GLY A 241 -6.72 -4.16 7.79
CA GLY A 241 -8.16 -3.90 7.68
C GLY A 241 -8.74 -3.06 8.83
N LYS A 242 -7.91 -2.60 9.78
CA LYS A 242 -8.29 -1.69 10.87
C LYS A 242 -8.22 -0.24 10.39
N ILE A 243 -8.98 0.05 9.34
CA ILE A 243 -8.90 1.32 8.60
C ILE A 243 -9.21 2.50 9.53
N ARG A 244 -10.18 2.36 10.45
CA ARG A 244 -10.56 3.42 11.40
C ARG A 244 -9.40 3.79 12.34
N ASP A 245 -8.75 2.80 12.93
CA ASP A 245 -7.61 2.98 13.84
C ASP A 245 -6.36 3.50 13.12
N GLY A 246 -6.23 3.21 11.83
CA GLY A 246 -5.19 3.77 10.96
C GLY A 246 -5.43 5.24 10.67
N TYR A 247 -6.65 5.60 10.26
CA TYR A 247 -7.03 6.99 9.92
C TYR A 247 -7.08 7.94 11.12
N ALA A 248 -7.26 7.43 12.34
CA ALA A 248 -7.36 8.23 13.57
C ALA A 248 -6.20 9.23 13.82
N GLU A 249 -5.01 8.98 13.26
CA GLU A 249 -3.84 9.89 13.38
C GLU A 249 -3.46 10.60 12.06
N ILE A 250 -4.09 10.25 10.92
CA ILE A 250 -3.59 10.66 9.59
C ILE A 250 -3.57 12.18 9.40
N ASP A 251 -4.56 12.92 9.89
CA ASP A 251 -4.57 14.38 9.73
C ASP A 251 -3.55 15.10 10.63
N ASP A 252 -3.24 14.55 11.81
CA ASP A 252 -2.14 15.06 12.64
C ASP A 252 -0.78 14.76 11.99
N ILE A 253 -0.58 13.54 11.49
CA ILE A 253 0.63 13.15 10.75
C ILE A 253 0.80 14.00 9.48
N ARG A 254 -0.27 14.26 8.73
CA ARG A 254 -0.30 15.14 7.55
C ARG A 254 0.10 16.57 7.93
N LYS A 255 -0.56 17.17 8.94
CA LYS A 255 -0.24 18.50 9.47
C LYS A 255 1.23 18.58 9.90
N LYS A 256 1.68 17.62 10.71
CA LYS A 256 3.04 17.54 11.23
C LYS A 256 4.08 17.42 10.11
N SER A 257 3.78 16.65 9.05
CA SER A 257 4.66 16.56 7.87
C SER A 257 4.89 17.91 7.20
N GLY A 258 3.84 18.74 7.07
CA GLY A 258 3.93 20.09 6.52
C GLY A 258 4.69 21.06 7.43
N GLU A 259 4.44 21.01 8.74
CA GLU A 259 5.21 21.77 9.74
C GLU A 259 6.71 21.46 9.67
N LEU A 260 7.08 20.18 9.50
CA LEU A 260 8.46 19.73 9.40
C LEU A 260 9.14 20.18 8.09
N VAL A 261 8.42 20.20 6.96
CA VAL A 261 8.92 20.82 5.72
C VAL A 261 9.22 22.30 5.95
N ALA A 262 8.25 23.06 6.49
CA ALA A 262 8.38 24.50 6.71
C ALA A 262 9.51 24.87 7.70
N LYS A 263 9.64 24.10 8.79
CA LYS A 263 10.75 24.18 9.76
C LYS A 263 12.11 23.96 9.08
N ASN A 264 12.28 22.83 8.39
CA ASN A 264 13.58 22.39 7.94
C ASN A 264 14.05 23.11 6.66
N ILE A 265 13.13 23.50 5.76
CA ILE A 265 13.49 24.30 4.60
C ILE A 265 14.04 25.69 4.99
N LYS A 266 13.46 26.33 6.01
CA LYS A 266 13.92 27.64 6.53
C LYS A 266 15.36 27.56 7.04
N ILE A 267 15.65 26.52 7.84
CA ILE A 267 16.99 26.24 8.38
C ILE A 267 17.99 25.94 7.26
N TYR A 268 17.59 25.12 6.27
CA TYR A 268 18.45 24.77 5.13
C TYR A 268 18.74 26.00 4.23
N ALA A 269 17.72 26.82 3.94
CA ALA A 269 17.88 28.06 3.17
C ALA A 269 18.82 29.05 3.86
N GLU A 270 18.71 29.23 5.18
CA GLU A 270 19.62 30.08 5.96
C GLU A 270 21.07 29.59 5.88
N LYS A 271 21.27 28.27 6.01
CA LYS A 271 22.57 27.63 5.86
C LYS A 271 23.19 27.84 4.46
N GLN A 272 22.38 27.73 3.39
CA GLN A 272 22.86 27.96 2.03
C GLN A 272 23.17 29.44 1.76
N LYS A 273 22.32 30.36 2.26
CA LYS A 273 22.52 31.82 2.20
C LYS A 273 23.87 32.23 2.82
N GLU A 274 24.19 31.76 4.02
CA GLU A 274 25.47 32.04 4.66
C GLU A 274 26.66 31.33 3.97
N LEU A 275 26.47 30.11 3.44
CA LEU A 275 27.51 29.44 2.64
C LEU A 275 27.80 30.17 1.32
N ALA A 276 26.78 30.77 0.68
CA ALA A 276 26.94 31.61 -0.50
C ALA A 276 27.74 32.87 -0.17
N LYS A 277 27.37 33.56 0.92
CA LYS A 277 28.06 34.75 1.44
C LYS A 277 29.53 34.50 1.78
N GLN A 278 29.84 33.39 2.45
CA GLN A 278 31.23 32.95 2.69
C GLN A 278 31.97 32.60 1.38
N SER A 279 31.28 31.99 0.41
CA SER A 279 31.87 31.63 -0.89
C SER A 279 32.22 32.86 -1.72
N VAL A 280 31.32 33.85 -1.83
CA VAL A 280 31.56 35.10 -2.54
C VAL A 280 32.65 35.90 -1.85
N ALA A 281 32.62 36.05 -0.52
CA ALA A 281 33.67 36.74 0.23
C ALA A 281 35.06 36.11 -0.02
N SER A 282 35.17 34.77 -0.02
CA SER A 282 36.42 34.08 -0.34
C SER A 282 36.89 34.33 -1.77
N ALA A 283 35.98 34.38 -2.74
CA ALA A 283 36.28 34.71 -4.13
C ALA A 283 36.74 36.17 -4.28
N THR A 284 36.06 37.13 -3.63
CA THR A 284 36.43 38.54 -3.58
C THR A 284 37.83 38.75 -3.01
N THR A 285 38.14 38.19 -1.83
CA THR A 285 39.48 38.34 -1.23
C THR A 285 40.58 37.76 -2.12
N LYS A 286 40.33 36.62 -2.76
CA LYS A 286 41.29 36.00 -3.69
C LYS A 286 41.51 36.85 -4.95
N LEU A 287 40.44 37.38 -5.56
CA LEU A 287 40.54 38.22 -6.75
C LEU A 287 41.16 39.60 -6.45
N ALA A 288 40.93 40.13 -5.26
CA ALA A 288 41.55 41.36 -4.75
C ALA A 288 43.05 41.23 -4.41
N SER A 289 43.55 40.01 -4.16
CA SER A 289 44.96 39.75 -3.84
C SER A 289 45.94 39.96 -5.01
N PHE A 290 45.43 40.16 -6.22
CA PHE A 290 46.25 40.40 -7.40
C PHE A 290 46.85 41.80 -7.45
N ASP A 291 48.17 41.86 -7.54
CA ASP A 291 48.92 43.06 -7.93
C ASP A 291 48.49 43.52 -9.34
N ARG A 292 47.80 44.66 -9.40
CA ARG A 292 47.28 45.25 -10.64
C ARG A 292 48.38 45.55 -11.67
N ASN A 293 49.64 45.76 -11.26
CA ASN A 293 50.76 45.92 -12.20
C ASN A 293 51.05 44.62 -12.96
N LYS A 294 50.99 43.47 -12.27
CA LYS A 294 51.16 42.14 -12.89
C LYS A 294 49.99 41.79 -13.82
N ILE A 295 48.76 42.19 -13.47
CA ILE A 295 47.60 42.08 -14.38
C ILE A 295 47.81 42.93 -15.65
N ASN A 296 48.31 44.16 -15.50
CA ASN A 296 48.50 45.07 -16.62
C ASN A 296 49.65 44.64 -17.57
N ALA A 297 50.57 43.79 -17.12
CA ALA A 297 51.71 43.29 -17.91
C ALA A 297 51.36 42.28 -19.04
N SER A 298 50.08 42.02 -19.31
CA SER A 298 49.61 41.29 -20.48
C SER A 298 48.12 41.54 -20.78
N ARG A 299 47.75 41.73 -22.05
CA ARG A 299 46.34 41.83 -22.45
C ARG A 299 45.55 40.54 -22.18
N ASP A 300 46.19 39.37 -22.25
CA ASP A 300 45.59 38.09 -21.83
C ASP A 300 45.26 38.05 -20.34
N PHE A 301 46.14 38.60 -19.50
CA PHE A 301 45.92 38.66 -18.06
C PHE A 301 44.80 39.63 -17.72
N GLN A 302 44.76 40.81 -18.34
CA GLN A 302 43.62 41.75 -18.22
C GLN A 302 42.29 41.10 -18.61
N VAL A 303 42.20 40.42 -19.77
CA VAL A 303 40.95 39.78 -20.23
C VAL A 303 40.54 38.60 -19.33
N SER A 304 41.51 37.85 -18.82
CA SER A 304 41.27 36.75 -17.88
C SER A 304 40.79 37.27 -16.51
N TYR A 305 41.37 38.38 -16.05
CA TYR A 305 41.02 39.04 -14.80
C TYR A 305 39.62 39.69 -14.88
N GLN A 306 39.32 40.38 -15.99
CA GLN A 306 38.02 40.96 -16.26
C GLN A 306 36.91 39.89 -16.22
N ARG A 307 37.14 38.71 -16.82
CA ARG A 307 36.19 37.58 -16.72
C ARG A 307 35.96 37.11 -15.28
N ALA A 308 36.96 37.19 -14.41
CA ALA A 308 36.80 36.85 -13.00
C ALA A 308 36.02 37.94 -12.25
N GLU A 309 36.22 39.23 -12.55
CA GLU A 309 35.38 40.32 -12.02
C GLU A 309 33.91 40.21 -12.52
N GLU A 310 33.69 39.85 -13.79
CA GLU A 310 32.36 39.60 -14.36
C GLU A 310 31.63 38.42 -13.68
N ASN A 311 32.29 37.28 -13.51
CA ASN A 311 31.71 36.12 -12.80
C ASN A 311 31.49 36.42 -11.31
N LEU A 312 32.34 37.25 -10.68
CA LEU A 312 32.18 37.65 -9.29
C LEU A 312 30.97 38.58 -9.10
N LYS A 313 30.75 39.53 -10.02
CA LYS A 313 29.56 40.40 -10.01
C LYS A 313 28.27 39.58 -10.11
N ALA A 314 28.21 38.60 -11.01
CA ALA A 314 27.06 37.70 -11.14
C ALA A 314 26.86 36.80 -9.90
N ALA A 315 27.95 36.42 -9.21
CA ALA A 315 27.88 35.68 -7.94
C ALA A 315 27.29 36.54 -6.82
N GLU A 316 27.68 37.82 -6.74
CA GLU A 316 27.18 38.78 -5.76
C GLU A 316 25.71 39.17 -6.02
N GLU A 317 25.33 39.40 -7.27
CA GLU A 317 23.92 39.60 -7.67
C GLU A 317 23.04 38.40 -7.29
N SER A 318 23.56 37.18 -7.46
CA SER A 318 22.87 35.96 -7.03
C SER A 318 22.80 35.83 -5.51
N ARG A 319 23.84 36.28 -4.78
CA ARG A 319 23.88 36.29 -3.30
C ARG A 319 22.86 37.28 -2.73
N VAL A 320 22.79 38.50 -3.24
CA VAL A 320 21.80 39.52 -2.82
C VAL A 320 20.39 39.01 -3.09
N SER A 321 20.13 38.50 -4.29
CA SER A 321 18.82 37.91 -4.63
C SER A 321 18.43 36.78 -3.67
N ALA A 322 19.38 35.95 -3.23
CA ALA A 322 19.11 34.90 -2.25
C ALA A 322 18.70 35.45 -0.86
N GLU A 323 19.27 36.58 -0.43
CA GLU A 323 18.90 37.25 0.82
C GLU A 323 17.50 37.89 0.72
N ASP A 324 17.19 38.57 -0.38
CA ASP A 324 15.87 39.17 -0.64
C ASP A 324 14.75 38.11 -0.66
N LEU A 325 15.01 36.97 -1.32
CA LEU A 325 14.08 35.85 -1.40
C LEU A 325 13.91 35.15 -0.04
N PHE A 326 14.97 35.07 0.78
CA PHE A 326 14.87 34.56 2.15
C PHE A 326 14.01 35.48 3.03
N ALA A 327 14.20 36.80 2.94
CA ALA A 327 13.39 37.79 3.64
C ALA A 327 11.92 37.80 3.18
N SER A 328 11.67 37.38 1.93
CA SER A 328 10.33 37.18 1.35
C SER A 328 9.72 35.80 1.66
N GLU A 329 10.34 35.01 2.55
CA GLU A 329 10.00 33.60 2.88
C GLU A 329 9.96 32.63 1.68
N LYS A 330 10.55 33.00 0.53
CA LYS A 330 10.67 32.16 -0.67
C LYS A 330 11.90 31.27 -0.58
N TYR A 331 11.85 30.32 0.36
CA TYR A 331 13.00 29.50 0.72
C TYR A 331 13.56 28.66 -0.44
N GLU A 332 12.72 28.09 -1.32
CA GLU A 332 13.21 27.32 -2.50
C GLU A 332 13.94 28.19 -3.54
N ASP A 333 13.43 29.39 -3.82
CA ASP A 333 14.10 30.35 -4.70
C ASP A 333 15.42 30.84 -4.07
N SER A 334 15.41 31.11 -2.76
CA SER A 334 16.60 31.52 -1.99
C SER A 334 17.70 30.45 -1.98
N ILE A 335 17.33 29.18 -1.81
CA ILE A 335 18.25 28.03 -1.96
C ILE A 335 18.84 28.01 -3.37
N SER A 336 17.99 28.13 -4.39
CA SER A 336 18.41 28.07 -5.80
C SER A 336 19.39 29.19 -6.16
N ARG A 337 19.15 30.42 -5.67
CA ARG A 337 20.06 31.56 -5.85
C ARG A 337 21.35 31.43 -5.03
N SER A 338 21.27 30.85 -3.84
CA SER A 338 22.46 30.54 -3.01
C SER A 338 23.36 29.52 -3.70
N GLU A 339 22.81 28.44 -4.25
CA GLU A 339 23.58 27.42 -4.98
C GLU A 339 24.26 28.00 -6.23
N GLU A 340 23.58 28.91 -6.95
CA GLU A 340 24.15 29.63 -8.09
C GLU A 340 25.29 30.58 -7.68
N ALA A 341 25.12 31.36 -6.61
CA ALA A 341 26.17 32.22 -6.05
C ALA A 341 27.40 31.39 -5.62
N ILE A 342 27.20 30.23 -4.99
CA ILE A 342 28.27 29.27 -4.63
C ILE A 342 28.95 28.72 -5.91
N ARG A 343 28.18 28.40 -6.95
CA ARG A 343 28.69 27.88 -8.23
C ARG A 343 29.58 28.91 -8.93
N LEU A 344 29.12 30.15 -9.05
CA LEU A 344 29.86 31.25 -9.67
C LEU A 344 31.11 31.61 -8.85
N SER A 345 31.00 31.66 -7.52
CA SER A 345 32.15 31.86 -6.62
C SER A 345 33.27 30.83 -6.85
N ARG A 346 32.91 29.55 -7.02
CA ARG A 346 33.90 28.49 -7.33
C ARG A 346 34.57 28.70 -8.70
N ILE A 347 33.81 29.13 -9.71
CA ILE A 347 34.34 29.47 -11.03
C ILE A 347 35.33 30.64 -10.95
N VAL A 348 35.03 31.69 -10.17
CA VAL A 348 35.97 32.80 -9.91
C VAL A 348 37.24 32.30 -9.23
N VAL A 349 37.13 31.44 -8.21
CA VAL A 349 38.30 30.87 -7.52
C VAL A 349 39.18 30.03 -8.46
N ASP A 350 38.58 29.20 -9.32
CA ASP A 350 39.33 28.41 -10.31
C ASP A 350 40.02 29.32 -11.35
N GLN A 351 39.32 30.36 -11.85
CA GLN A 351 39.88 31.36 -12.77
C GLN A 351 41.03 32.15 -12.14
N VAL A 352 40.92 32.53 -10.86
CA VAL A 352 41.98 33.18 -10.08
C VAL A 352 43.22 32.28 -9.98
N ILE A 353 43.04 30.99 -9.71
CA ILE A 353 44.17 30.04 -9.63
C ILE A 353 44.85 29.88 -11.00
N GLU A 354 44.08 29.66 -12.09
CA GLU A 354 44.64 29.54 -13.44
C GLU A 354 45.33 30.82 -13.95
N LEU A 355 44.89 31.99 -13.47
CA LEU A 355 45.52 33.28 -13.76
C LEU A 355 46.81 33.48 -12.96
N ALA A 356 46.80 33.14 -11.66
CA ALA A 356 47.98 33.23 -10.80
C ALA A 356 49.12 32.36 -11.34
N GLU A 357 48.85 31.08 -11.65
CA GLU A 357 49.84 30.20 -12.26
C GLU A 357 50.38 30.73 -13.62
N ARG A 358 49.53 31.39 -14.43
CA ARG A 358 49.95 31.98 -15.72
C ARG A 358 50.87 33.18 -15.52
N ILE A 359 50.57 34.03 -14.54
CA ILE A 359 51.42 35.16 -14.16
C ILE A 359 52.77 34.63 -13.64
N GLU A 360 52.77 33.68 -12.70
CA GLU A 360 54.00 33.09 -12.17
C GLU A 360 54.86 32.45 -13.27
N ARG A 361 54.26 31.68 -14.19
CA ARG A 361 54.96 31.10 -15.34
C ARG A 361 55.58 32.15 -16.25
N LYS A 362 54.90 33.28 -16.51
CA LYS A 362 55.46 34.38 -17.31
C LYS A 362 56.58 35.10 -16.56
N MET A 363 56.38 35.47 -15.29
CA MET A 363 57.43 36.14 -14.50
C MET A 363 58.69 35.25 -14.38
N ALA A 364 58.51 33.92 -14.30
CA ALA A 364 59.61 32.96 -14.38
C ALA A 364 60.30 32.96 -15.76
N SER A 365 59.57 32.89 -16.88
CA SER A 365 60.19 32.95 -18.22
C SER A 365 60.93 34.26 -18.47
N ASP A 366 60.36 35.38 -18.04
CA ASP A 366 60.91 36.71 -18.25
C ASP A 366 62.19 36.89 -17.39
N SER A 367 62.23 36.29 -16.19
CA SER A 367 63.45 36.23 -15.35
C SER A 367 64.57 35.34 -15.91
N ILE A 368 64.24 34.40 -16.80
CA ILE A 368 65.21 33.55 -17.50
C ILE A 368 65.73 34.29 -18.73
N ALA A 369 64.83 34.83 -19.57
CA ALA A 369 65.21 35.62 -20.75
C ALA A 369 66.07 36.85 -20.40
N GLY A 370 65.85 37.48 -19.23
CA GLY A 370 66.68 38.57 -18.73
C GLY A 370 68.13 38.19 -18.40
N ARG A 371 68.46 36.90 -18.26
CA ARG A 371 69.83 36.42 -17.97
C ARG A 371 70.71 36.30 -19.21
N ASP A 372 70.13 36.05 -20.38
CA ASP A 372 70.86 35.65 -21.60
C ASP A 372 71.29 36.84 -22.49
N THR A 373 71.51 38.01 -21.89
CA THR A 373 71.97 39.23 -22.61
C THR A 373 73.47 39.53 -22.42
N LYS A 374 74.30 38.55 -22.00
CA LYS A 374 75.74 38.79 -21.77
C LYS A 374 76.73 37.64 -22.04
N THR A 375 76.53 36.86 -23.10
CA THR A 375 77.62 36.21 -23.87
C THR A 375 77.13 35.91 -25.29
N GLY A 376 77.99 36.02 -26.31
CA GLY A 376 77.64 35.81 -27.72
C GLY A 376 78.22 34.53 -28.34
N THR A 377 78.27 34.53 -29.68
CA THR A 377 78.83 33.50 -30.60
C THR A 377 78.12 32.13 -30.67
N ASP A 378 77.36 32.00 -31.77
CA ASP A 378 77.35 30.91 -32.76
C ASP A 378 76.98 29.46 -32.37
N GLY A 379 76.03 28.87 -33.13
CA GLY A 379 75.66 27.46 -32.94
C GLY A 379 74.46 26.93 -33.76
N GLN A 380 74.27 27.33 -35.02
CA GLN A 380 73.15 26.82 -35.83
C GLN A 380 73.35 25.35 -36.25
N LYS A 381 72.46 24.44 -35.80
CA LYS A 381 72.09 23.23 -36.58
C LYS A 381 70.82 22.52 -36.12
N ASP A 382 70.14 21.92 -37.09
CA ASP A 382 68.82 21.29 -36.95
C ASP A 382 68.85 19.78 -36.64
N SER A 383 67.77 19.35 -35.97
CA SER A 383 67.03 18.10 -36.22
C SER A 383 67.57 16.72 -35.76
N LYS A 384 66.58 15.82 -35.61
CA LYS A 384 66.63 14.34 -35.52
C LYS A 384 67.24 13.69 -34.27
N ASN A 385 66.39 13.62 -33.24
CA ASN A 385 65.89 12.35 -32.67
C ASN A 385 66.50 11.04 -33.24
N GLN A 386 67.30 10.34 -32.42
CA GLN A 386 67.50 8.90 -32.54
C GLN A 386 67.75 8.26 -31.16
N SER A 387 66.68 7.88 -30.46
CA SER A 387 66.78 7.05 -29.25
C SER A 387 66.92 5.57 -29.66
N THR A 388 68.12 5.04 -29.53
CA THR A 388 68.42 3.61 -29.72
C THR A 388 67.99 2.77 -28.52
N THR A 389 67.72 1.50 -28.77
CA THR A 389 67.30 0.50 -27.78
C THR A 389 68.48 -0.18 -27.11
N THR A 390 68.42 -0.35 -25.79
CA THR A 390 69.17 -1.38 -25.07
C THR A 390 68.36 -1.88 -23.88
N ASP A 391 68.03 -3.17 -23.87
CA ASP A 391 67.38 -3.83 -22.73
C ASP A 391 68.41 -4.10 -21.62
N GLY A 392 68.05 -3.80 -20.36
CA GLY A 392 69.03 -3.67 -19.26
C GLY A 392 68.54 -4.05 -17.86
N LYS A 393 67.49 -4.89 -17.78
CA LYS A 393 67.13 -5.75 -16.62
C LYS A 393 67.60 -5.30 -15.22
N ASN A 394 66.73 -4.61 -14.48
CA ASN A 394 66.49 -4.98 -13.08
C ASN A 394 65.14 -4.49 -12.53
N SER A 395 64.49 -5.34 -11.72
CA SER A 395 63.20 -5.03 -11.09
C SER A 395 63.42 -4.39 -9.71
N SER A 396 62.94 -3.17 -9.53
CA SER A 396 62.87 -2.50 -8.22
C SER A 396 61.62 -1.63 -8.17
N THR A 397 60.63 -2.04 -7.39
CA THR A 397 59.29 -1.45 -7.37
C THR A 397 59.29 -0.10 -6.66
N LYS A 398 59.58 0.99 -7.39
CA LYS A 398 59.34 2.35 -6.88
C LYS A 398 57.83 2.61 -6.80
N VAL A 399 57.33 2.66 -5.57
CA VAL A 399 55.95 3.10 -5.27
C VAL A 399 55.91 4.62 -5.33
N GLY A 400 54.96 5.16 -6.10
CA GLY A 400 54.76 6.60 -6.20
C GLY A 400 54.11 7.20 -4.94
N LYS A 401 54.20 8.53 -4.79
CA LYS A 401 53.68 9.32 -3.65
C LYS A 401 52.18 9.11 -3.35
N ASP A 402 51.45 8.53 -4.30
CA ASP A 402 50.02 8.20 -4.24
C ASP A 402 49.72 6.77 -3.72
N GLY A 403 50.72 5.96 -3.38
CA GLY A 403 50.53 4.54 -3.02
C GLY A 403 50.16 3.65 -4.22
N LEU A 404 50.59 4.03 -5.43
CA LEU A 404 50.37 3.31 -6.69
C LEU A 404 51.71 2.98 -7.36
N PRO A 405 51.81 1.89 -8.15
CA PRO A 405 53.01 1.59 -8.93
C PRO A 405 53.29 2.67 -9.98
N GLU A 406 54.56 2.82 -10.35
CA GLU A 406 55.01 3.82 -11.32
C GLU A 406 54.20 3.77 -12.63
N GLY A 407 53.76 4.95 -13.10
CA GLY A 407 52.95 5.11 -14.31
C GLY A 407 51.44 4.90 -14.16
N TRP A 408 50.93 4.42 -13.01
CA TRP A 408 49.49 4.40 -12.72
C TRP A 408 48.99 5.75 -12.17
N LYS A 409 47.73 6.10 -12.46
CA LYS A 409 47.07 7.32 -11.95
C LYS A 409 45.65 7.03 -11.46
N ARG A 410 45.15 7.78 -10.47
CA ARG A 410 43.71 7.86 -10.18
C ARG A 410 43.06 8.99 -11.00
N TYR A 411 41.82 8.78 -11.41
CA TYR A 411 40.99 9.78 -12.08
C TYR A 411 39.58 9.77 -11.50
N VAL A 412 39.07 10.96 -11.16
CA VAL A 412 37.68 11.15 -10.72
C VAL A 412 36.86 11.59 -11.94
N VAL A 413 35.82 10.84 -12.28
CA VAL A 413 34.94 11.15 -13.43
C VAL A 413 34.20 12.46 -13.18
N ARG A 414 34.27 13.40 -14.13
CA ARG A 414 33.72 14.76 -13.98
C ARG A 414 32.38 14.93 -14.71
N LYS A 415 31.40 15.52 -14.02
CA LYS A 415 30.19 16.06 -14.66
C LYS A 415 30.58 17.33 -15.42
N LYS A 416 30.73 17.22 -16.74
CA LYS A 416 31.12 18.32 -17.65
C LYS A 416 30.38 18.16 -18.98
N VAL A 417 30.34 19.21 -19.80
CA VAL A 417 29.81 19.12 -21.18
C VAL A 417 30.98 19.24 -22.17
N PRO A 418 31.11 18.33 -23.16
CA PRO A 418 30.44 17.03 -23.26
C PRO A 418 31.00 16.00 -22.24
N ALA A 419 30.12 15.12 -21.76
CA ALA A 419 30.35 14.22 -20.62
C ALA A 419 31.66 13.40 -20.66
N ASP A 420 32.24 13.11 -19.48
CA ASP A 420 33.33 12.14 -19.42
C ASP A 420 32.86 10.74 -19.83
N CYS A 421 33.61 10.12 -20.74
CA CYS A 421 33.49 8.72 -21.11
C CYS A 421 34.90 8.15 -21.28
N LEU A 422 35.08 6.83 -21.23
CA LEU A 422 36.42 6.20 -21.24
C LEU A 422 37.26 6.64 -22.48
N TRP A 423 36.62 6.84 -23.63
CA TRP A 423 37.23 7.39 -24.84
C TRP A 423 37.77 8.80 -24.66
N ARG A 424 36.99 9.69 -24.02
CA ARG A 424 37.33 11.10 -23.79
C ARG A 424 38.37 11.28 -22.68
N ILE A 425 38.37 10.38 -21.68
CA ILE A 425 39.43 10.29 -20.65
C ILE A 425 40.74 9.82 -21.30
N ALA A 426 40.71 8.77 -22.11
CA ALA A 426 41.90 8.29 -22.84
C ALA A 426 42.48 9.32 -23.83
N LYS A 427 41.63 10.16 -24.43
CA LYS A 427 42.04 11.24 -25.34
C LYS A 427 42.83 12.37 -24.64
N ASP A 428 42.65 12.58 -23.34
CA ASP A 428 43.34 13.65 -22.60
C ASP A 428 44.87 13.47 -22.65
N LYS A 429 45.60 14.55 -22.96
CA LYS A 429 47.07 14.56 -23.03
C LYS A 429 47.71 14.20 -21.68
N ARG A 430 47.02 14.43 -20.55
CA ARG A 430 47.46 14.07 -19.19
C ARG A 430 47.46 12.56 -18.90
N HIS A 431 46.80 11.77 -19.75
CA HIS A 431 46.62 10.32 -19.58
C HIS A 431 47.35 9.53 -20.68
N TYR A 432 46.83 9.52 -21.92
CA TYR A 432 47.49 8.85 -23.04
C TYR A 432 47.70 9.73 -24.28
N GLY A 433 46.95 10.82 -24.40
CA GLY A 433 46.86 11.62 -25.63
C GLY A 433 46.25 10.87 -26.83
N THR A 434 45.58 9.73 -26.60
CA THR A 434 44.96 8.95 -27.69
C THR A 434 43.76 8.15 -27.20
N ALA A 435 42.62 8.40 -27.84
CA ALA A 435 41.35 7.79 -27.46
C ALA A 435 41.33 6.27 -27.64
N LYS A 436 42.16 5.71 -28.56
CA LYS A 436 42.19 4.26 -28.87
C LYS A 436 42.51 3.38 -27.66
N LEU A 437 43.13 3.93 -26.61
CA LEU A 437 43.53 3.19 -25.40
C LEU A 437 42.47 3.17 -24.29
N TRP A 438 41.23 3.56 -24.56
CA TRP A 438 40.12 3.51 -23.59
C TRP A 438 39.89 2.12 -22.99
N ARG A 439 40.10 1.06 -23.77
CA ARG A 439 39.95 -0.35 -23.32
C ARG A 439 40.86 -0.68 -22.13
N ARG A 440 42.07 -0.11 -22.07
CA ARG A 440 42.99 -0.28 -20.93
C ARG A 440 42.43 0.28 -19.62
N ILE A 441 41.64 1.36 -19.70
CA ILE A 441 40.94 1.94 -18.53
C ILE A 441 39.76 1.04 -18.12
N TYR A 442 39.02 0.48 -19.08
CA TYR A 442 37.96 -0.49 -18.80
C TYR A 442 38.51 -1.75 -18.10
N GLU A 443 39.56 -2.36 -18.66
CA GLU A 443 40.22 -3.55 -18.12
C GLU A 443 40.65 -3.34 -16.65
N ALA A 444 41.34 -2.24 -16.36
CA ALA A 444 41.82 -1.87 -15.02
C ALA A 444 40.69 -1.58 -14.00
N ASN A 445 39.44 -1.46 -14.45
CA ASN A 445 38.29 -1.13 -13.61
C ASN A 445 37.08 -2.05 -13.83
N ARG A 446 37.26 -3.28 -14.37
CA ARG A 446 36.16 -4.24 -14.60
C ARG A 446 35.31 -4.54 -13.35
N SER A 447 35.89 -4.43 -12.15
CA SER A 447 35.17 -4.56 -10.87
C SER A 447 34.29 -3.36 -10.50
N LYS A 448 34.50 -2.20 -11.13
CA LYS A 448 33.79 -0.92 -10.90
C LYS A 448 32.91 -0.49 -12.08
N ILE A 449 33.18 -0.99 -13.29
CA ILE A 449 32.46 -0.67 -14.52
C ILE A 449 31.91 -1.98 -15.08
N ARG A 450 30.60 -2.23 -14.94
CA ARG A 450 29.93 -3.39 -15.55
C ARG A 450 29.68 -3.18 -17.05
N ASN A 451 29.20 -1.99 -17.44
CA ASN A 451 28.96 -1.61 -18.83
C ASN A 451 30.04 -0.60 -19.28
N PRO A 452 30.88 -0.89 -20.30
CA PRO A 452 31.95 0.02 -20.74
C PRO A 452 31.49 1.42 -21.16
N ASN A 453 30.23 1.55 -21.58
CA ASN A 453 29.66 2.80 -22.09
C ASN A 453 29.10 3.70 -20.99
N LEU A 454 28.97 3.20 -19.75
CA LEU A 454 28.32 3.90 -18.63
C LEU A 454 29.30 4.09 -17.46
N ILE A 455 29.66 5.35 -17.20
CA ILE A 455 30.44 5.77 -16.03
C ILE A 455 29.78 6.99 -15.39
N TYR A 456 29.85 7.08 -14.06
CA TYR A 456 29.11 8.08 -13.28
C TYR A 456 30.03 9.19 -12.76
N PRO A 457 29.57 10.44 -12.64
CA PRO A 457 30.32 11.49 -11.95
C PRO A 457 30.76 11.08 -10.53
N LYS A 458 31.89 11.62 -10.07
CA LYS A 458 32.58 11.26 -8.81
C LYS A 458 33.15 9.83 -8.74
N GLN A 459 32.88 8.95 -9.71
CA GLN A 459 33.46 7.60 -9.75
C GLN A 459 34.98 7.64 -9.88
N VAL A 460 35.71 6.93 -9.00
CA VAL A 460 37.17 6.91 -8.97
C VAL A 460 37.72 5.72 -9.77
N LEU A 461 38.33 6.02 -10.92
CA LEU A 461 38.90 5.05 -11.85
C LEU A 461 40.44 5.00 -11.74
N LEU A 462 41.01 3.83 -12.00
CA LEU A 462 42.44 3.64 -12.20
C LEU A 462 42.81 3.77 -13.68
N ILE A 463 43.82 4.55 -14.01
CA ILE A 463 44.39 4.65 -15.35
C ILE A 463 45.76 3.96 -15.32
N PRO A 464 45.94 2.79 -15.96
CA PRO A 464 47.23 2.11 -16.05
C PRO A 464 48.20 2.87 -16.97
N PRO A 465 49.50 2.52 -16.99
CA PRO A 465 50.47 3.11 -17.90
C PRO A 465 50.15 2.84 -19.38
N LYS A 466 50.70 3.66 -20.29
CA LYS A 466 50.47 3.59 -21.74
C LYS A 466 51.02 2.32 -22.40
N LYS A 467 52.07 1.73 -21.82
CA LYS A 467 52.64 0.41 -22.11
C LYS A 467 52.73 -0.36 -20.78
N GLY A 468 52.78 -1.70 -20.80
CA GLY A 468 52.80 -2.54 -19.59
C GLY A 468 51.43 -3.14 -19.22
N PRO A 469 51.29 -3.73 -18.01
CA PRO A 469 50.08 -4.45 -17.60
C PRO A 469 48.87 -3.52 -17.40
N THR A 470 47.66 -4.05 -17.59
CA THR A 470 46.37 -3.36 -17.32
C THR A 470 45.68 -3.84 -16.04
N GLN A 471 46.21 -4.86 -15.37
CA GLN A 471 45.75 -5.32 -14.07
C GLN A 471 46.77 -4.99 -12.99
N LEU A 472 46.28 -4.70 -11.78
CA LEU A 472 47.09 -4.56 -10.58
C LEU A 472 47.16 -5.93 -9.90
N ASN A 473 48.31 -6.60 -9.92
CA ASN A 473 48.46 -7.93 -9.35
C ASN A 473 48.28 -7.89 -7.83
N LYS A 474 47.14 -8.36 -7.31
CA LYS A 474 46.92 -8.61 -5.87
C LYS A 474 47.73 -9.84 -5.42
N ALA A 475 49.00 -9.63 -5.15
CA ALA A 475 49.83 -10.49 -4.31
C ALA A 475 50.40 -9.62 -3.17
N GLN A 476 50.56 -10.20 -1.98
CA GLN A 476 50.93 -9.50 -0.74
C GLN A 476 49.89 -8.52 -0.16
N ASP A 477 48.63 -8.95 -0.07
CA ASP A 477 47.98 -8.97 1.25
C ASP A 477 46.95 -10.13 1.32
N SER A 478 46.59 -10.58 2.53
CA SER A 478 45.72 -11.72 2.87
C SER A 478 46.28 -13.15 2.68
N ARG A 479 47.24 -13.55 3.55
CA ARG A 479 47.26 -14.92 4.10
C ARG A 479 48.12 -15.07 5.37
N LYS A 480 47.45 -15.45 6.48
CA LYS A 480 47.95 -15.85 7.82
C LYS A 480 48.02 -14.79 8.94
N LYS A 481 46.85 -14.36 9.41
CA LYS A 481 46.49 -14.52 10.84
C LYS A 481 45.13 -15.22 10.92
N LYS A 482 45.07 -16.38 11.56
CA LYS A 482 43.85 -17.08 11.95
C LYS A 482 43.84 -17.06 13.48
N PRO A 483 42.91 -16.35 14.14
CA PRO A 483 42.74 -16.50 15.58
C PRO A 483 42.34 -17.95 15.88
N VAL A 484 42.92 -18.51 16.93
CA VAL A 484 42.29 -19.62 17.65
C VAL A 484 41.28 -18.98 18.61
N ALA A 485 40.10 -19.57 18.72
CA ALA A 485 39.20 -19.41 19.84
C ALA A 485 38.91 -20.84 20.34
N GLU A 486 38.87 -21.01 21.64
CA GLU A 486 38.99 -22.32 22.31
C GLU A 486 37.63 -22.81 22.83
N GLU A 487 37.63 -24.08 23.25
CA GLU A 487 36.47 -24.93 23.52
C GLU A 487 35.92 -24.77 24.95
N VAL A 488 34.60 -24.90 25.14
CA VAL A 488 33.96 -25.30 26.42
C VAL A 488 32.55 -25.89 26.21
N GLU A 489 32.50 -27.22 26.25
CA GLU A 489 31.50 -28.12 26.87
C GLU A 489 29.97 -27.84 26.88
N ALA A 490 29.25 -28.88 26.36
CA ALA A 490 28.01 -29.49 26.91
C ALA A 490 26.68 -28.70 26.87
N ILE A 491 25.48 -29.29 26.96
CA ILE A 491 25.03 -30.70 27.16
C ILE A 491 23.95 -31.03 26.11
N GLU A 492 23.93 -32.24 25.52
CA GLU A 492 22.76 -32.77 24.79
C GLU A 492 21.93 -33.73 25.67
N ALA A 493 20.60 -33.63 25.61
CA ALA A 493 19.67 -34.57 26.23
C ALA A 493 18.35 -34.68 25.44
N ASP A 494 17.93 -35.92 25.20
CA ASP A 494 16.61 -36.41 24.74
C ASP A 494 15.73 -35.55 23.81
N GLN A 495 15.52 -36.07 22.59
CA GLN A 495 14.21 -36.66 22.29
C GLN A 495 14.24 -37.72 21.17
N LYS A 496 13.46 -38.79 21.35
CA LYS A 496 13.28 -39.89 20.39
C LYS A 496 12.19 -39.56 19.35
N PRO A 497 12.30 -40.12 18.14
CA PRO A 497 11.19 -40.74 17.45
C PRO A 497 11.23 -42.28 17.63
N VAL A 498 10.05 -42.92 17.66
CA VAL A 498 9.91 -44.39 17.72
C VAL A 498 9.22 -44.88 16.44
N SER A 499 9.60 -46.07 15.97
CA SER A 499 9.11 -46.70 14.72
C SER A 499 7.97 -47.70 14.97
N SER A 500 7.29 -48.11 13.88
CA SER A 500 6.43 -49.32 13.73
C SER A 500 5.17 -49.41 14.63
N ALA A 501 4.05 -50.04 14.24
CA ALA A 501 3.47 -50.50 12.96
C ALA A 501 2.00 -51.00 13.24
N GLU A 502 1.21 -51.72 12.43
CA GLU A 502 1.28 -52.34 11.07
C GLU A 502 -0.18 -52.61 10.58
N GLU A 503 -0.44 -52.70 9.26
CA GLU A 503 -1.70 -53.20 8.60
C GLU A 503 -3.03 -52.43 8.92
N SER A 504 -4.17 -52.55 8.20
CA SER A 504 -4.63 -53.40 7.07
C SER A 504 -5.66 -52.64 6.19
N GLU A 505 -5.81 -53.04 4.90
CA GLU A 505 -7.00 -53.01 3.99
C GLU A 505 -8.10 -51.90 4.11
N SER A 506 -8.74 -51.36 3.05
CA SER A 506 -8.83 -51.65 1.61
C SER A 506 -9.03 -50.31 0.82
N GLY A 507 -8.99 -50.22 -0.50
CA GLY A 507 -8.82 -51.24 -1.54
C GLY A 507 -9.96 -51.26 -2.56
N ASP A 508 -10.04 -50.26 -3.44
CA ASP A 508 -10.62 -50.41 -4.79
C ASP A 508 -9.97 -49.39 -5.75
N ALA A 509 -9.75 -49.79 -7.01
CA ALA A 509 -9.14 -48.96 -8.05
C ALA A 509 -9.26 -49.58 -9.46
N ASP A 510 -10.22 -49.14 -10.27
CA ASP A 510 -10.12 -49.27 -11.74
C ASP A 510 -11.00 -48.26 -12.49
N ASN A 511 -10.41 -47.46 -13.40
CA ASN A 511 -10.56 -47.65 -14.85
C ASN A 511 -9.62 -46.71 -15.64
N LYS A 512 -9.45 -46.96 -16.95
CA LYS A 512 -8.26 -46.58 -17.72
C LYS A 512 -8.56 -46.28 -19.20
N LYS A 513 -8.64 -44.99 -19.57
CA LYS A 513 -8.57 -44.42 -20.94
C LYS A 513 -8.08 -42.97 -20.81
N LYS A 514 -7.00 -42.44 -21.41
CA LYS A 514 -6.24 -42.64 -22.67
C LYS A 514 -6.73 -41.76 -23.85
N ALA A 515 -6.02 -40.64 -24.05
CA ALA A 515 -5.96 -39.77 -25.25
C ALA A 515 -7.28 -39.04 -25.60
N GLU A 516 -7.31 -37.90 -26.32
CA GLU A 516 -6.39 -37.37 -27.35
C GLU A 516 -6.14 -35.84 -27.27
N THR A 517 -5.24 -35.33 -28.13
CA THR A 517 -4.90 -33.91 -28.35
C THR A 517 -5.46 -33.40 -29.68
N MET A 518 -5.95 -32.15 -29.78
CA MET A 518 -5.85 -31.32 -31.01
C MET A 518 -6.32 -29.85 -30.84
N THR A 519 -5.71 -28.96 -31.65
CA THR A 519 -6.02 -27.53 -31.95
C THR A 519 -5.32 -27.16 -33.29
N PRO A 520 -5.53 -25.96 -33.92
CA PRO A 520 -6.63 -24.98 -33.82
C PRO A 520 -7.67 -25.28 -34.95
N PRO A 521 -8.06 -24.47 -35.99
CA PRO A 521 -7.84 -23.05 -36.40
C PRO A 521 -9.04 -22.12 -35.97
N ALA A 522 -9.28 -20.85 -36.35
CA ALA A 522 -8.90 -19.93 -37.46
C ALA A 522 -9.57 -20.20 -38.84
N THR A 523 -9.99 -19.24 -39.69
CA THR A 523 -10.20 -17.75 -39.64
C THR A 523 -11.54 -17.43 -40.36
N GLU A 524 -12.12 -16.23 -40.25
CA GLU A 524 -12.11 -15.08 -41.22
C GLU A 524 -13.37 -14.22 -40.91
N ASP A 525 -13.67 -13.07 -41.55
CA ASP A 525 -13.01 -11.75 -41.67
C ASP A 525 -14.11 -10.75 -42.21
N GLU A 526 -13.77 -9.57 -42.73
CA GLU A 526 -14.64 -8.51 -43.32
C GLU A 526 -15.50 -7.73 -42.27
N SER A 527 -15.21 -6.46 -41.96
CA SER A 527 -15.29 -5.19 -42.74
C SER A 527 -16.73 -4.69 -42.96
N ALA A 528 -17.24 -3.63 -42.31
CA ALA A 528 -16.77 -2.23 -42.13
C ALA A 528 -17.24 -1.28 -43.24
N GLU A 529 -18.08 -0.30 -42.87
CA GLU A 529 -18.36 0.89 -43.67
C GLU A 529 -18.76 2.06 -42.74
N ASN A 530 -18.48 3.30 -43.14
CA ASN A 530 -18.93 4.52 -42.45
C ASN A 530 -20.10 5.12 -43.22
N ASP A 531 -20.87 6.03 -42.60
CA ASP A 531 -21.35 7.19 -43.37
C ASP A 531 -21.63 8.42 -42.49
N GLU A 532 -21.57 9.60 -43.10
CA GLU A 532 -21.50 10.92 -42.43
C GLU A 532 -22.48 11.91 -43.11
N VAL A 533 -23.60 12.28 -42.45
CA VAL A 533 -24.51 13.32 -42.96
C VAL A 533 -25.14 14.21 -41.87
N THR A 534 -24.85 15.50 -41.97
CA THR A 534 -25.68 16.67 -41.60
C THR A 534 -25.57 17.67 -42.79
N PRO A 535 -26.43 18.69 -43.04
CA PRO A 535 -26.91 19.70 -42.08
C PRO A 535 -28.34 20.27 -42.37
N GLU A 536 -28.49 21.61 -42.33
CA GLU A 536 -29.71 22.47 -42.42
C GLU A 536 -30.48 22.56 -41.09
N GLU A 537 -30.42 23.64 -40.28
CA GLU A 537 -30.55 25.11 -40.46
C GLU A 537 -31.96 25.63 -40.83
N GLU A 538 -32.60 26.34 -39.89
CA GLU A 538 -33.19 27.67 -40.15
C GLU A 538 -33.40 28.52 -38.87
N ASN A 539 -33.59 29.83 -39.10
CA ASN A 539 -33.77 31.00 -38.22
C ASN A 539 -34.66 30.86 -36.95
N GLY A 540 -34.59 31.75 -35.93
CA GLY A 540 -33.76 32.95 -35.71
C GLY A 540 -34.41 33.96 -34.72
N GLY A 541 -33.65 34.95 -34.20
CA GLY A 541 -34.08 35.98 -33.21
C GLY A 541 -33.69 35.65 -31.75
N GLU A 542 -33.15 36.51 -30.87
CA GLU A 542 -33.16 37.99 -30.71
C GLU A 542 -34.58 38.57 -30.57
N GLU A 543 -34.99 39.41 -29.60
CA GLU A 543 -34.45 39.94 -28.31
C GLU A 543 -35.67 40.02 -27.31
N GLU A 544 -35.64 40.44 -26.04
CA GLU A 544 -34.74 41.21 -25.17
C GLU A 544 -34.94 40.76 -23.68
N ASN A 545 -34.32 41.42 -22.68
CA ASN A 545 -34.80 41.44 -21.28
C ASN A 545 -34.43 42.78 -20.60
N PRO A 546 -35.43 43.51 -20.06
CA PRO A 546 -35.22 44.17 -18.79
C PRO A 546 -36.37 44.04 -17.77
N GLU A 547 -35.97 44.29 -16.53
CA GLU A 547 -36.64 44.13 -15.24
C GLU A 547 -38.03 44.79 -15.06
N ASN A 548 -38.75 44.29 -14.05
CA ASN A 548 -39.43 45.04 -12.96
C ASN A 548 -40.98 44.92 -12.84
N LEU A 549 -41.48 45.09 -11.61
CA LEU A 549 -42.90 45.19 -11.17
C LEU A 549 -43.74 43.90 -11.36
N GLN A 550 -43.94 43.06 -10.34
CA GLN A 550 -44.57 43.36 -9.03
C GLN A 550 -44.14 42.40 -7.91
#